data_AF-E1ZUN6-F1
#
_entry.id   AF-E1ZUN6-F1
#
_cell.length_a   1.000
_cell.length_b   1.000
_cell.length_c   1.000
_cell.angle_alpha   90.00
_cell.angle_beta   90.00
_cell.angle_gamma   90.00
#
_symmetry.space_group_name_H-M   'P 1'
#
loop_
_entity.id
_entity.type
_entity.pdbx_description
1 polymer ?
#
loop_
_entity_poly.entity_id
_entity_poly.type
_entity_poly.pdbx_seq_one_letter_code
_entity_poly.pdbx_strand_id
1 'polypeptide(L)'
;MGAGAGCALQNRVLPETEDVFDDGFWEGLDLVVNALDNVNARLYVDSRCVYFGKPLLESGTLGPKCNTQAVVPLLTENYGASRDPPERQAPMCTLHSFPHNIHHCLTYAR
;
A
#
# COMPACT_ATOMS: atom_id res chain seq x y z
N MET A 1 9.66 -12.25 -29.11
CA MET A 1 8.81 -13.22 -28.38
C MET A 1 8.10 -12.39 -27.32
N GLY A 2 6.97 -11.76 -27.61
CA GLY A 2 5.68 -12.37 -27.86
C GLY A 2 4.78 -11.91 -26.72
N ALA A 3 4.36 -10.65 -26.76
CA ALA A 3 3.42 -10.07 -25.81
C ALA A 3 2.08 -10.81 -25.94
N GLY A 4 1.94 -11.90 -25.17
CA GLY A 4 0.69 -12.62 -25.03
C GLY A 4 -0.33 -11.68 -24.41
N ALA A 5 -1.53 -11.65 -24.98
CA ALA A 5 -2.68 -10.98 -24.40
C ALA A 5 -2.79 -11.37 -22.90
N GLY A 6 -2.44 -10.44 -22.02
CA GLY A 6 -2.31 -10.71 -20.60
C GLY A 6 -3.69 -10.92 -19.98
N CYS A 7 -3.96 -12.13 -19.53
CA CYS A 7 -5.08 -12.39 -18.64
C CYS A 7 -4.89 -11.56 -17.35
N ALA A 8 -5.97 -11.01 -16.82
CA ALA A 8 -5.92 -10.29 -15.54
C ALA A 8 -5.47 -11.25 -14.42
N LEU A 9 -4.46 -10.85 -13.65
CA LEU A 9 -3.99 -11.60 -12.50
C LEU A 9 -4.91 -11.35 -11.29
N GLN A 10 -5.15 -12.40 -10.50
CA GLN A 10 -6.00 -12.35 -9.29
C GLN A 10 -5.18 -12.44 -8.00
N ASN A 11 -3.86 -12.58 -8.11
CA ASN A 11 -2.94 -12.70 -6.99
C ASN A 11 -2.84 -11.36 -6.25
N ARG A 12 -2.81 -11.43 -4.92
CA ARG A 12 -2.45 -10.27 -4.10
C ARG A 12 -0.98 -9.97 -4.32
N VAL A 13 -0.58 -8.70 -4.31
CA VAL A 13 0.83 -8.30 -4.43
C VAL A 13 1.45 -8.27 -3.04
N LEU A 14 2.15 -9.35 -2.67
CA LEU A 14 2.74 -9.58 -1.34
C LEU A 14 3.91 -10.58 -1.43
N PRO A 15 4.77 -10.68 -0.39
CA PRO A 15 5.96 -11.54 -0.42
C PRO A 15 5.69 -13.00 -0.82
N GLU A 16 4.54 -13.55 -0.44
CA GLU A 16 4.15 -14.94 -0.72
C GLU A 16 3.78 -15.20 -2.19
N THR A 17 3.79 -14.16 -3.04
CA THR A 17 3.44 -14.24 -4.48
C THR A 17 4.57 -13.77 -5.39
N GLU A 18 5.79 -13.67 -4.88
CA GLU A 18 6.98 -13.31 -5.68
C GLU A 18 7.35 -14.38 -6.70
N ASP A 19 6.82 -15.60 -6.59
CA ASP A 19 6.87 -16.62 -7.63
C ASP A 19 6.02 -16.28 -8.87
N VAL A 20 4.98 -15.46 -8.69
CA VAL A 20 4.12 -14.96 -9.76
C VAL A 20 4.60 -13.61 -10.27
N PHE A 21 4.99 -12.73 -9.35
CA PHE A 21 5.56 -11.40 -9.64
C PHE A 21 7.07 -11.45 -9.48
N ASP A 22 7.71 -12.28 -10.30
CA ASP A 22 9.14 -12.55 -10.26
C ASP A 22 9.97 -11.40 -10.86
N ASP A 23 11.29 -11.54 -10.81
CA ASP A 23 12.23 -10.53 -11.32
C ASP A 23 11.95 -10.22 -12.81
N GLY A 24 11.63 -11.23 -13.62
CA GLY A 24 11.30 -11.05 -15.03
C GLY A 24 10.04 -10.20 -15.25
N PHE A 25 9.01 -10.40 -14.43
CA PHE A 25 7.83 -9.55 -14.41
C PHE A 25 8.20 -8.10 -14.10
N TRP A 26 8.91 -7.85 -13.00
CA TRP A 26 9.24 -6.47 -12.58
C TRP A 26 10.18 -5.78 -13.55
N GLU A 27 11.24 -6.44 -14.00
CA GLU A 27 12.21 -5.90 -14.97
C GLU A 27 11.53 -5.52 -16.29
N GLY A 28 10.49 -6.25 -16.70
CA GLY A 28 9.69 -5.98 -17.90
C GLY A 28 8.74 -4.78 -17.80
N LEU A 29 8.55 -4.18 -16.63
CA LEU A 29 7.65 -3.02 -16.45
C LEU A 29 8.33 -1.70 -16.80
N ASP A 30 7.60 -0.79 -17.45
CA ASP A 30 8.02 0.60 -17.66
C ASP A 30 7.75 1.48 -16.41
N LEU A 31 6.61 1.25 -15.75
CA LEU A 31 6.15 1.97 -14.55
C LEU A 31 5.13 1.15 -13.77
N VAL A 32 4.89 1.55 -12.52
CA VAL A 32 3.89 0.95 -11.63
C VAL A 32 2.87 1.99 -11.21
N VAL A 33 1.59 1.62 -11.17
CA VAL A 33 0.50 2.50 -10.68
C VAL A 33 -0.24 1.79 -9.57
N ASN A 34 -0.24 2.40 -8.39
CA ASN A 34 -0.99 1.88 -7.25
C ASN A 34 -2.46 2.32 -7.30
N ALA A 35 -3.32 1.36 -6.97
CA ALA A 35 -4.75 1.54 -6.72
C ALA A 35 -5.13 0.73 -5.47
N LEU A 36 -4.34 0.90 -4.40
CA LEU A 36 -4.38 0.08 -3.19
C LEU A 36 -5.19 0.77 -2.07
N ASP A 37 -5.73 -0.02 -1.15
CA ASP A 37 -6.57 0.46 -0.04
C ASP A 37 -5.87 0.45 1.32
N ASN A 38 -4.71 -0.19 1.44
CA ASN A 38 -4.00 -0.35 2.71
C ASN A 38 -2.51 0.02 2.61
N VAL A 39 -1.98 0.55 3.71
CA VAL A 39 -0.61 1.08 3.78
C VAL A 39 0.45 -0.02 3.62
N ASN A 40 0.20 -1.23 4.11
CA ASN A 40 1.16 -2.33 4.02
C ASN A 40 1.44 -2.74 2.58
N ALA A 41 0.40 -2.85 1.75
CA ALA A 41 0.56 -3.14 0.33
C ALA A 41 1.27 -2.00 -0.41
N ARG A 42 0.95 -0.73 -0.09
CA ARG A 42 1.65 0.44 -0.64
C ARG A 42 3.15 0.38 -0.36
N LEU A 43 3.52 0.13 0.90
CA LEU A 43 4.92 0.01 1.33
C LEU A 43 5.63 -1.18 0.68
N TYR A 44 4.95 -2.31 0.50
CA TYR A 44 5.51 -3.45 -0.20
C TYR A 44 5.81 -3.11 -1.67
N VAL A 45 4.84 -2.56 -2.41
CA VAL A 45 5.04 -2.16 -3.82
C VAL A 45 6.12 -1.08 -3.95
N ASP A 46 6.12 -0.08 -3.07
CA ASP A 46 7.17 0.94 -3.00
C ASP A 46 8.57 0.31 -2.83
N SER A 47 8.71 -0.68 -1.94
CA SER A 47 9.99 -1.36 -1.75
C SER A 47 10.45 -2.14 -2.99
N ARG A 48 9.53 -2.77 -3.74
CA ARG A 48 9.84 -3.44 -5.01
C ARG A 48 10.21 -2.43 -6.10
N CYS A 49 9.49 -1.31 -6.21
CA CYS A 49 9.81 -0.22 -7.13
C CYS A 49 11.20 0.37 -6.86
N VAL A 50 11.57 0.58 -5.59
CA VAL A 50 12.93 1.01 -5.22
C VAL A 50 13.97 -0.03 -5.61
N TYR A 51 13.72 -1.31 -5.31
CA TYR A 51 14.65 -2.40 -5.62
C TYR A 51 14.92 -2.55 -7.13
N PHE A 52 13.87 -2.53 -7.96
CA PHE A 52 13.98 -2.66 -9.42
C PHE A 52 14.18 -1.35 -10.17
N GLY A 53 14.30 -0.22 -9.46
CA GLY A 53 14.45 1.10 -10.07
C GLY A 53 13.28 1.49 -10.97
N LYS A 54 12.04 1.17 -10.58
CA LYS A 54 10.82 1.43 -11.36
C LYS A 54 10.11 2.70 -10.87
N PRO A 55 9.69 3.60 -11.78
CA PRO A 55 8.80 4.70 -11.43
C PRO A 55 7.48 4.20 -10.84
N LEU A 56 6.98 4.90 -9.83
CA LEU A 56 5.72 4.58 -9.14
C LEU A 56 4.80 5.81 -9.10
N LEU A 57 3.54 5.60 -9.49
CA LEU A 57 2.45 6.54 -9.29
C LEU A 57 1.56 6.03 -8.15
N GLU A 58 1.57 6.75 -7.03
CA GLU A 58 0.81 6.44 -5.82
C GLU A 58 -0.40 7.37 -5.68
N SER A 59 -1.52 6.83 -5.20
CA SER A 59 -2.72 7.62 -4.92
C SER A 59 -3.58 7.05 -3.80
N GLY A 60 -4.31 7.94 -3.12
CA GLY A 60 -5.20 7.59 -2.02
C GLY A 60 -6.43 8.48 -1.97
N THR A 61 -7.49 7.95 -1.35
CA THR A 61 -8.75 8.67 -1.11
C THR A 61 -9.26 8.42 0.30
N LEU A 62 -9.84 9.45 0.93
CA LEU A 62 -10.55 9.35 2.22
C LEU A 62 -11.79 10.25 2.18
N GLY A 63 -12.95 9.64 1.90
CA GLY A 63 -14.18 10.40 1.64
C GLY A 63 -13.99 11.35 0.43
N PRO A 64 -14.23 12.66 0.57
CA PRO A 64 -14.00 13.62 -0.52
C PRO A 64 -12.52 14.04 -0.67
N LYS A 65 -11.63 13.60 0.22
CA LYS A 65 -10.20 13.94 0.17
C LYS A 65 -9.46 12.98 -0.74
N CYS A 66 -8.45 13.47 -1.45
CA CYS A 66 -7.53 12.66 -2.24
C CYS A 66 -6.09 13.18 -2.14
N ASN A 67 -5.14 12.31 -2.44
CA ASN A 67 -3.72 12.65 -2.59
C ASN A 67 -3.12 11.84 -3.75
N THR A 68 -2.06 12.38 -4.33
CA THR A 68 -1.23 11.71 -5.35
C THR A 68 0.24 11.96 -5.06
N GLN A 69 1.10 10.97 -5.32
CA GLN A 69 2.55 11.09 -5.22
C GLN A 69 3.21 10.39 -6.39
N ALA A 70 4.18 11.04 -7.02
CA ALA A 70 5.03 10.43 -8.04
C ALA A 70 6.40 10.14 -7.45
N VAL A 71 6.85 8.89 -7.57
CA VAL A 71 8.18 8.44 -7.17
C VAL A 71 9.00 8.18 -8.43
N VAL A 72 10.05 8.97 -8.64
CA VAL A 72 10.95 8.87 -9.78
C VAL A 72 12.31 8.36 -9.30
N PRO A 73 12.80 7.21 -9.83
CA PRO A 73 14.07 6.63 -9.45
C PRO A 73 15.20 7.66 -9.56
N LEU A 74 16.06 7.70 -8.54
CA LEU A 74 17.24 8.58 -8.47
C LEU A 74 16.93 10.09 -8.46
N LEU A 75 15.66 10.50 -8.29
CA LEU A 75 15.26 11.91 -8.31
C LEU A 75 14.41 12.31 -7.10
N THR A 76 13.40 11.53 -6.74
CA THR A 76 12.50 11.84 -5.61
C THR A 76 12.70 10.86 -4.45
N GLU A 77 12.18 11.19 -3.28
CA GLU A 77 12.00 10.21 -2.20
C GLU A 77 10.94 9.17 -2.58
N ASN A 78 11.05 7.98 -2.00
CA ASN A 78 10.08 6.90 -2.14
C ASN A 78 8.88 7.12 -1.19
N TYR A 79 7.77 6.40 -1.41
CA TYR A 79 6.55 6.56 -0.59
C TYR A 79 6.84 6.31 0.90
N GLY A 80 7.59 5.25 1.22
CA GLY A 80 7.95 4.89 2.59
C GLY A 80 8.97 5.79 3.29
N ALA A 81 9.52 6.81 2.62
CA ALA A 81 10.45 7.76 3.24
C ALA A 81 9.75 8.66 4.28
N SER A 82 8.45 8.92 4.08
CA SER A 82 7.61 9.67 5.00
C SER A 82 6.69 8.72 5.76
N ARG A 83 6.47 8.98 7.05
CA ARG A 83 5.54 8.19 7.87
C ARG A 83 4.22 8.93 8.01
N ASP A 84 3.16 8.29 7.53
CA ASP A 84 1.81 8.72 7.83
C ASP A 84 1.52 8.62 9.35
N PRO A 85 0.67 9.49 9.89
CA PRO A 85 0.23 9.39 11.28
C PRO A 85 -0.40 8.01 11.54
N PRO A 86 -0.05 7.34 12.65
CA PRO A 86 -0.67 6.07 12.99
C PRO A 86 -2.17 6.25 13.22
N GLU A 87 -2.93 5.20 12.94
CA GLU A 87 -4.36 5.16 13.22
C GLU A 87 -4.60 5.37 14.73
N ARG A 88 -5.55 6.25 15.07
CA ARG A 88 -5.86 6.54 16.48
C ARG A 88 -6.67 5.39 17.06
N GLN A 89 -6.07 4.64 17.98
CA GLN A 89 -6.74 3.60 18.76
C GLN A 89 -6.95 4.05 20.20
N ALA A 90 -8.10 3.71 20.78
CA ALA A 90 -8.38 3.97 22.18
C ALA A 90 -7.52 3.06 23.07
N PRO A 91 -7.04 3.54 24.24
CA PRO A 91 -6.30 2.69 25.17
C PRO A 91 -7.12 1.49 25.64
N MET A 92 -6.47 0.33 25.80
CA MET A 92 -7.13 -0.91 26.25
C MET A 92 -7.84 -0.75 27.60
N CYS A 93 -7.27 0.03 28.53
CA CYS A 93 -7.90 0.31 29.82
C CYS A 93 -9.23 1.08 29.66
N THR A 94 -9.30 2.01 28.70
CA THR A 94 -10.52 2.74 28.38
C THR A 94 -11.56 1.82 27.77
N LEU A 95 -11.16 0.92 26.87
CA LEU A 95 -12.08 -0.03 26.23
C LEU A 95 -12.69 -1.03 27.22
N HIS A 96 -11.89 -1.58 28.15
CA HIS A 96 -12.35 -2.62 29.07
C HIS A 96 -13.04 -2.10 30.33
N SER A 97 -12.58 -0.98 30.88
CA SER A 97 -13.02 -0.54 32.20
C SER A 97 -13.88 0.71 32.16
N PHE A 98 -13.63 1.62 31.21
CA PHE A 98 -14.23 2.96 31.21
C PHE A 98 -14.64 3.44 29.80
N PRO A 99 -15.47 2.68 29.05
CA PRO A 99 -15.96 3.14 27.75
C PRO A 99 -16.90 4.33 27.96
N HIS A 100 -16.55 5.48 27.37
CA HIS A 100 -17.25 6.74 27.61
C HIS A 100 -17.67 7.47 26.32
N ASN A 101 -17.49 6.85 25.15
CA ASN A 101 -18.02 7.34 23.89
C ASN A 101 -18.47 6.15 23.02
N ILE A 102 -19.26 6.44 21.98
CA ILE A 102 -19.83 5.39 21.12
C ILE A 102 -18.76 4.58 20.39
N HIS A 103 -17.64 5.19 19.98
CA HIS A 103 -16.54 4.47 19.35
C HIS A 103 -15.94 3.43 20.29
N HIS A 104 -15.75 3.75 21.58
CA HIS A 104 -15.24 2.79 22.56
C HIS A 104 -16.21 1.63 22.77
N CYS A 105 -17.51 1.90 22.88
CA CYS A 105 -18.53 0.86 23.02
C CYS A 105 -18.59 -0.06 21.81
N LEU A 106 -18.52 0.50 20.59
CA LEU A 106 -18.49 -0.28 19.35
C LEU A 106 -17.22 -1.14 19.24
N THR A 107 -16.06 -0.60 19.61
CA THR A 107 -14.80 -1.35 19.60
C THR A 107 -14.79 -2.47 20.64
N TYR A 108 -15.37 -2.27 21.84
CA TYR A 108 -15.47 -3.30 22.87
C TYR A 108 -16.40 -4.46 22.45
N ALA A 109 -17.49 -4.16 21.74
CA ALA A 109 -18.47 -5.15 21.32
C ALA A 109 -18.04 -5.97 20.08
N ARG A 110 -17.02 -5.50 19.36
CA ARG A 110 -16.51 -6.11 18.14
C ARG A 110 -15.60 -7.30 18.45
#